data_AF-A0A520CJU9-F1
#
_entry.id   AF-A0A520CJU9-F1
#
_cell.length_a   1.000
_cell.length_b   1.000
_cell.length_c   1.000
_cell.angle_alpha   90.00
_cell.angle_beta   90.00
_cell.angle_gamma   90.00
#
_symmetry.space_group_name_H-M   'P 1'
#
loop_
_entity.id
_entity.type
_entity.pdbx_description
1 polymer ?
#
loop_
_entity_poly.entity_id
_entity_poly.type
_entity_poly.pdbx_seq_one_letter_code
_entity_poly.pdbx_strand_id
1 'polypeptide(L)'
;VKADEKALDNLKSTILKNRENNKLNKGQIMNGLTSYAQYGAVNPFNNVLSNQEVKDIKSSDLIYTLKNLNNYEHTITYYGPKDLTAFTADVKKQHLLPKEFTPAAPAKVYTYTTQDANKVYFANYDMVQSEIRWLRNTGLYNKTDGANIEVFNNYFGGGMGSIVFQTIRESKALAYSTFAQYVKPDKADKQYSMIAYVGSQADKMNDAVNGMNELLNVLPQSDKSFDGAKNNVISYLESNRVTKDGVFTYYFADKKLGYDYDSRIDMYKELKPITFTTIKDFHNQKVANKPYTYLIVASDKKVKQEDMQKFGAVTTLTLEQLFGY
;
A
#
# COMPACT_ATOMS: atom_id res chain seq x y z
N VAL A 1 20.89 -23.27 -20.64
CA VAL A 1 20.97 -22.95 -19.19
C VAL A 1 21.80 -24.01 -18.49
N LYS A 2 22.85 -23.62 -17.76
CA LYS A 2 23.70 -24.51 -16.95
C LYS A 2 23.61 -24.09 -15.48
N ALA A 3 23.79 -25.03 -14.55
CA ALA A 3 23.84 -24.74 -13.12
C ALA A 3 25.13 -24.02 -12.74
N ASP A 4 25.05 -23.13 -11.75
CA ASP A 4 26.18 -22.48 -11.09
C ASP A 4 25.88 -22.46 -9.59
N GLU A 5 26.38 -23.48 -8.89
CA GLU A 5 26.11 -23.66 -7.45
C GLU A 5 26.72 -22.53 -6.62
N LYS A 6 27.86 -21.97 -7.04
CA LYS A 6 28.48 -20.83 -6.35
C LYS A 6 27.59 -19.59 -6.44
N ALA A 7 27.00 -19.33 -7.62
CA ALA A 7 26.05 -18.24 -7.78
C ALA A 7 24.78 -18.46 -6.95
N LEU A 8 24.28 -19.70 -6.88
CA LEU A 8 23.12 -20.04 -6.05
C LEU A 8 23.41 -19.83 -4.55
N ASP A 9 24.55 -20.29 -4.05
CA ASP A 9 24.92 -20.12 -2.64
C ASP A 9 25.08 -18.63 -2.25
N ASN A 10 25.65 -17.82 -3.15
CA ASN A 10 25.71 -16.38 -2.99
C ASN A 10 24.31 -15.74 -2.97
N LEU A 11 23.41 -16.18 -3.85
CA LEU A 11 22.02 -15.68 -3.88
C LEU A 11 21.29 -16.02 -2.57
N LYS A 12 21.38 -17.27 -2.09
CA LYS A 12 20.81 -17.70 -0.81
C LYS A 12 21.34 -16.84 0.33
N SER A 13 22.65 -16.62 0.39
CA SER A 13 23.31 -15.79 1.40
C SER A 13 22.82 -14.35 1.37
N THR A 14 22.67 -13.76 0.18
CA THR A 14 22.12 -12.41 -0.01
C THR A 14 20.67 -12.32 0.46
N ILE A 15 19.83 -13.32 0.13
CA ILE A 15 18.43 -13.37 0.60
C ILE A 15 18.38 -13.40 2.13
N LEU A 16 19.12 -14.31 2.76
CA LEU A 16 19.15 -14.43 4.23
C LEU A 16 19.69 -13.15 4.88
N LYS A 17 20.73 -12.53 4.33
CA LYS A 17 21.24 -11.25 4.84
C LYS A 17 20.24 -10.11 4.70
N ASN A 18 19.53 -10.03 3.57
CA ASN A 18 18.46 -9.05 3.36
C ASN A 18 17.31 -9.25 4.34
N ARG A 19 16.98 -10.49 4.69
CA ARG A 19 15.97 -10.82 5.71
C ARG A 19 16.33 -10.27 7.09
N GLU A 20 17.57 -10.45 7.51
CA GLU A 20 18.09 -9.84 8.75
C GLU A 20 18.06 -8.31 8.68
N ASN A 21 18.48 -7.72 7.55
CA ASN A 21 18.45 -6.27 7.37
C ASN A 21 17.01 -5.71 7.39
N ASN A 22 16.03 -6.44 6.84
CA ASN A 22 14.62 -6.05 6.86
C ASN A 22 14.06 -5.99 8.28
N LYS A 23 14.46 -6.93 9.15
CA LYS A 23 14.11 -6.92 10.59
C LYS A 23 14.66 -5.71 11.33
N LEU A 24 15.73 -5.09 10.82
CA LEU A 24 16.32 -3.86 11.35
C LEU A 24 15.78 -2.58 10.69
N ASN A 25 14.75 -2.68 9.85
CA ASN A 25 14.18 -1.54 9.15
C ASN A 25 12.78 -1.22 9.69
N LYS A 26 12.64 -0.10 10.42
CA LYS A 26 11.34 0.34 10.98
C LYS A 26 10.21 0.45 9.96
N GLY A 27 10.52 0.80 8.70
CA GLY A 27 9.55 0.86 7.62
C GLY A 27 9.04 -0.53 7.20
N GLN A 28 9.93 -1.52 7.12
CA GLN A 28 9.55 -2.91 6.85
C GLN A 28 8.74 -3.52 8.01
N ILE A 29 9.10 -3.21 9.26
CA ILE A 29 8.32 -3.62 10.44
C ILE A 29 6.91 -3.02 10.38
N MET A 30 6.80 -1.72 10.07
CA MET A 30 5.51 -1.04 9.91
C MET A 30 4.68 -1.65 8.76
N ASN A 31 5.32 -2.07 7.67
CA ASN A 31 4.64 -2.78 6.58
C ASN A 31 4.13 -4.15 7.02
N GLY A 32 4.92 -4.90 7.80
CA GLY A 32 4.50 -6.15 8.43
C GLY A 32 3.30 -5.95 9.35
N LEU A 33 3.34 -4.97 10.26
CA LEU A 33 2.20 -4.61 11.12
C LEU A 33 0.96 -4.24 10.30
N THR A 34 1.15 -3.50 9.20
CA THR A 34 0.03 -3.09 8.33
C THR A 34 -0.60 -4.30 7.67
N SER A 35 0.19 -5.22 7.12
CA SER A 35 -0.34 -6.43 6.49
C SER A 35 -1.01 -7.35 7.52
N TYR A 36 -0.40 -7.51 8.70
CA TYR A 36 -1.00 -8.26 9.81
C TYR A 36 -2.32 -7.65 10.25
N ALA A 37 -2.39 -6.33 10.37
CA ALA A 37 -3.63 -5.66 10.72
C ALA A 37 -4.68 -5.74 9.61
N GLN A 38 -4.26 -5.77 8.36
CA GLN A 38 -5.13 -5.83 7.20
C GLN A 38 -5.74 -7.22 6.97
N TYR A 39 -4.97 -8.30 7.18
CA TYR A 39 -5.37 -9.67 6.80
C TYR A 39 -5.23 -10.71 7.92
N GLY A 40 -4.62 -10.35 9.05
CA GLY A 40 -4.35 -11.26 10.17
C GLY A 40 -2.99 -11.96 10.08
N ALA A 41 -2.85 -13.06 10.82
CA ALA A 41 -1.58 -13.77 11.00
C ALA A 41 -1.02 -14.41 9.73
N VAL A 42 -1.86 -14.72 8.75
CA VAL A 42 -1.45 -15.20 7.43
C VAL A 42 -1.86 -14.15 6.40
N ASN A 43 -0.86 -13.50 5.79
CA ASN A 43 -1.09 -12.30 4.98
C ASN A 43 -0.14 -12.24 3.78
N PRO A 44 -0.37 -11.35 2.79
CA PRO A 44 0.49 -11.24 1.63
C PRO A 44 1.95 -10.90 1.94
N PHE A 45 2.24 -10.23 3.06
CA PHE A 45 3.59 -9.81 3.43
C PHE A 45 4.43 -10.99 3.93
N ASN A 46 3.86 -11.86 4.76
CA ASN A 46 4.55 -13.03 5.31
C ASN A 46 4.36 -14.32 4.49
N ASN A 47 3.73 -14.23 3.31
CA ASN A 47 3.62 -15.35 2.38
C ASN A 47 4.90 -15.52 1.55
N VAL A 48 5.95 -15.96 2.24
CA VAL A 48 7.29 -16.16 1.70
C VAL A 48 7.83 -17.52 2.13
N LEU A 49 8.86 -18.02 1.43
CA LEU A 49 9.59 -19.21 1.86
C LEU A 49 10.26 -18.98 3.21
N SER A 50 10.26 -19.97 4.09
CA SER A 50 11.06 -20.00 5.31
C SER A 50 12.57 -19.92 5.01
N ASN A 51 13.37 -19.60 6.03
CA ASN A 51 14.84 -19.60 5.88
C ASN A 51 15.39 -20.99 5.53
N GLN A 52 14.74 -22.07 5.98
CA GLN A 52 15.14 -23.43 5.67
C GLN A 52 14.81 -23.77 4.21
N GLU A 53 13.60 -23.45 3.75
CA GLU A 53 13.22 -23.64 2.34
C GLU A 53 14.17 -22.90 1.40
N VAL A 54 14.60 -21.66 1.71
CA VAL A 54 15.60 -20.94 0.91
C VAL A 54 16.94 -21.68 0.85
N LYS A 55 17.40 -22.26 1.97
CA LYS A 55 18.65 -23.04 2.02
C LYS A 55 18.55 -24.32 1.18
N ASP A 56 17.36 -24.92 1.15
CA ASP A 56 17.11 -26.19 0.49
C ASP A 56 16.86 -26.07 -1.03
N ILE A 57 16.67 -24.85 -1.56
CA ILE A 57 16.55 -24.60 -3.02
C ILE A 57 17.76 -25.19 -3.76
N LYS A 58 17.54 -25.96 -4.82
CA LYS A 58 18.60 -26.49 -5.67
C LYS A 58 18.63 -25.77 -7.01
N SER A 59 19.80 -25.73 -7.65
CA SER A 59 19.93 -25.18 -9.00
C SER A 59 19.00 -25.89 -10.00
N SER A 60 18.76 -27.19 -9.79
CA SER A 60 17.80 -27.97 -10.58
C SER A 60 16.38 -27.40 -10.55
N ASP A 61 15.92 -26.90 -9.39
CA ASP A 61 14.54 -26.43 -9.20
C ASP A 61 14.32 -25.10 -9.93
N LEU A 62 15.32 -24.22 -9.86
CA LEU A 62 15.30 -22.93 -10.56
C LEU A 62 15.43 -23.12 -12.08
N ILE A 63 16.31 -24.01 -12.54
CA ILE A 63 16.46 -24.33 -13.96
C ILE A 63 15.19 -24.99 -14.49
N TYR A 64 14.58 -25.88 -13.71
CA TYR A 64 13.29 -26.48 -14.06
C TYR A 64 12.24 -25.39 -14.22
N THR A 65 12.12 -24.47 -13.26
CA THR A 65 11.17 -23.35 -13.32
C THR A 65 11.40 -22.51 -14.58
N LEU A 66 12.65 -22.08 -14.82
CA LEU A 66 13.03 -21.28 -15.99
C LEU A 66 12.69 -21.96 -17.32
N LYS A 67 13.00 -23.26 -17.45
CA LYS A 67 12.71 -24.03 -18.67
C LYS A 67 11.22 -24.20 -18.94
N ASN A 68 10.39 -24.12 -17.90
CA ASN A 68 8.94 -24.29 -17.99
C ASN A 68 8.17 -22.96 -18.00
N LEU A 69 8.83 -21.79 -17.93
CA LEU A 69 8.14 -20.50 -17.97
C LEU A 69 7.33 -20.33 -19.25
N ASN A 70 7.89 -20.72 -20.40
CA ASN A 70 7.20 -20.65 -21.70
C ASN A 70 5.95 -21.54 -21.80
N ASN A 71 5.71 -22.44 -20.84
CA ASN A 71 4.51 -23.25 -20.83
C ASN A 71 3.28 -22.48 -20.33
N TYR A 72 3.46 -21.28 -19.77
CA TYR A 72 2.38 -20.44 -19.29
C TYR A 72 2.04 -19.34 -20.27
N GLU A 73 0.84 -18.78 -20.14
CA GLU A 73 0.39 -17.68 -20.99
C GLU A 73 1.25 -16.43 -20.76
N HIS A 74 1.72 -15.83 -21.85
CA HIS A 74 2.55 -14.64 -21.84
C HIS A 74 1.85 -13.46 -22.51
N THR A 75 1.97 -12.29 -21.89
CA THR A 75 1.60 -11.02 -22.51
C THR A 75 2.87 -10.31 -22.96
N ILE A 76 2.95 -9.96 -24.26
CA ILE A 76 4.04 -9.14 -24.80
C ILE A 76 3.49 -7.75 -25.09
N THR A 77 4.08 -6.73 -24.46
CA THR A 77 3.79 -5.32 -24.73
C THR A 77 4.83 -4.74 -25.69
N TYR A 78 4.38 -3.92 -26.64
CA TYR A 78 5.26 -3.32 -27.64
C TYR A 78 4.96 -1.84 -27.87
N TYR A 79 5.96 -1.00 -27.60
CA TYR A 79 5.98 0.40 -27.98
C TYR A 79 7.24 0.68 -28.80
N GLY A 80 7.09 0.94 -30.09
CA GLY A 80 8.22 1.23 -30.95
C GLY A 80 7.82 1.52 -32.40
N PRO A 81 8.79 1.84 -33.26
CA PRO A 81 8.54 2.33 -34.61
C PRO A 81 8.24 1.22 -35.64
N LYS A 82 8.45 -0.06 -35.29
CA LYS A 82 8.19 -1.18 -36.20
C LYS A 82 6.69 -1.44 -36.26
N ASP A 83 6.16 -1.75 -37.44
CA ASP A 83 4.76 -2.12 -37.57
C ASP A 83 4.46 -3.45 -36.84
N LEU A 84 3.20 -3.62 -36.43
CA LEU A 84 2.78 -4.77 -35.64
C LEU A 84 3.04 -6.10 -36.35
N THR A 85 2.90 -6.15 -37.67
CA THR A 85 3.09 -7.37 -38.46
C THR A 85 4.55 -7.81 -38.45
N ALA A 86 5.47 -6.88 -38.74
CA ALA A 86 6.90 -7.15 -38.70
C ALA A 86 7.39 -7.47 -37.28
N PHE A 87 6.91 -6.74 -36.26
CA PHE A 87 7.23 -7.04 -34.86
C PHE A 87 6.79 -8.46 -34.49
N THR A 88 5.53 -8.80 -34.80
CA THR A 88 4.97 -10.12 -34.51
C THR A 88 5.74 -11.23 -35.24
N ALA A 89 6.16 -11.00 -36.49
CA ALA A 89 6.96 -11.95 -37.24
C ALA A 89 8.33 -12.21 -36.58
N ASP A 90 8.98 -11.17 -36.05
CA ASP A 90 10.27 -11.33 -35.37
C ASP A 90 10.13 -12.00 -34.01
N VAL A 91 9.08 -11.67 -33.24
CA VAL A 91 8.76 -12.35 -31.98
C VAL A 91 8.51 -13.84 -32.22
N LYS A 92 7.72 -14.21 -33.23
CA LYS A 92 7.42 -15.62 -33.56
C LYS A 92 8.66 -16.46 -33.85
N LYS A 93 9.75 -15.85 -34.36
CA LYS A 93 11.02 -16.57 -34.63
C LYS A 93 11.76 -16.97 -33.35
N GLN A 94 11.58 -16.22 -32.26
CA GLN A 94 12.39 -16.35 -31.04
C GLN A 94 11.57 -16.78 -29.81
N HIS A 95 10.27 -16.50 -29.81
CA HIS A 95 9.37 -16.75 -28.70
C HIS A 95 8.47 -17.96 -29.00
N LEU A 96 9.06 -19.15 -28.91
CA LEU A 96 8.36 -20.41 -29.14
C LEU A 96 7.49 -20.74 -27.92
N LEU A 97 6.18 -20.85 -28.15
CA LEU A 97 5.16 -21.18 -27.16
C LEU A 97 4.58 -22.57 -27.45
N PRO A 98 4.07 -23.28 -26.43
CA PRO A 98 3.41 -24.56 -26.61
C PRO A 98 2.08 -24.40 -27.37
N LYS A 99 1.52 -25.53 -27.85
CA LYS A 99 0.18 -25.55 -28.44
C LYS A 99 -0.92 -25.34 -27.39
N GLU A 100 -0.68 -25.78 -26.18
CA GLU A 100 -1.58 -25.66 -25.03
C GLU A 100 -0.78 -25.15 -23.84
N PHE A 101 -1.35 -24.19 -23.11
CA PHE A 101 -0.71 -23.63 -21.92
C PHE A 101 -1.02 -24.46 -20.68
N THR A 102 -0.02 -24.59 -19.81
CA THR A 102 -0.22 -25.06 -18.45
C THR A 102 -1.13 -24.07 -17.71
N PRO A 103 -2.25 -24.53 -17.13
CA PRO A 103 -3.09 -23.67 -16.30
C PRO A 103 -2.29 -23.12 -15.12
N ALA A 104 -2.36 -21.82 -14.89
CA ALA A 104 -1.75 -21.22 -13.71
C ALA A 104 -2.43 -21.74 -12.44
N ALA A 105 -1.63 -22.07 -11.41
CA ALA A 105 -2.17 -22.42 -10.11
C ALA A 105 -3.02 -21.25 -9.56
N PRO A 106 -4.13 -21.54 -8.86
CA PRO A 106 -4.95 -20.49 -8.27
C PRO A 106 -4.11 -19.66 -7.28
N ALA A 107 -4.24 -18.33 -7.37
CA ALA A 107 -3.57 -17.44 -6.45
C ALA A 107 -4.12 -17.63 -5.03
N LYS A 108 -3.24 -17.56 -4.02
CA LYS A 108 -3.65 -17.57 -2.62
C LYS A 108 -4.51 -16.34 -2.32
N VAL A 109 -5.67 -16.57 -1.73
CA VAL A 109 -6.62 -15.53 -1.33
C VAL A 109 -6.45 -15.22 0.15
N TYR A 110 -6.50 -13.94 0.51
CA TYR A 110 -6.41 -13.47 1.89
C TYR A 110 -7.69 -12.75 2.26
N THR A 111 -8.17 -12.99 3.48
CA THR A 111 -9.40 -12.36 3.97
C THR A 111 -9.04 -11.10 4.72
N TYR A 112 -9.77 -10.01 4.47
CA TYR A 112 -9.61 -8.77 5.21
C TYR A 112 -10.15 -8.94 6.64
N THR A 113 -9.42 -8.40 7.60
CA THR A 113 -9.93 -8.27 8.97
C THR A 113 -10.96 -7.13 9.05
N THR A 114 -11.82 -7.19 10.06
CA THR A 114 -12.74 -6.10 10.41
C THR A 114 -12.26 -5.40 11.67
N GLN A 115 -12.28 -4.07 11.66
CA GLN A 115 -12.01 -3.24 12.83
C GLN A 115 -13.34 -2.87 13.48
N ASP A 116 -13.79 -3.65 14.46
CA ASP A 116 -15.03 -3.38 15.21
C ASP A 116 -14.80 -2.61 16.51
N ALA A 117 -13.55 -2.56 16.98
CA ALA A 117 -13.11 -1.82 18.15
C ALA A 117 -11.68 -1.33 17.95
N ASN A 118 -11.28 -0.31 18.70
CA ASN A 118 -9.89 0.13 18.71
C ASN A 118 -8.98 -0.95 19.31
N LYS A 119 -7.87 -1.21 18.62
CA LYS A 119 -6.85 -2.20 19.04
C LYS A 119 -5.47 -1.63 18.75
N VAL A 120 -4.46 -2.10 19.47
CA VAL A 120 -3.07 -1.70 19.25
C VAL A 120 -2.24 -2.91 18.92
N TYR A 121 -1.51 -2.85 17.81
CA TYR A 121 -0.43 -3.77 17.50
C TYR A 121 0.91 -3.06 17.64
N PHE A 122 1.76 -3.60 18.49
CA PHE A 122 3.06 -3.01 18.83
C PHE A 122 4.20 -3.91 18.36
N ALA A 123 5.23 -3.30 17.78
CA ALA A 123 6.50 -3.96 17.52
C ALA A 123 7.64 -3.12 18.08
N ASN A 124 8.50 -3.74 18.90
CA ASN A 124 9.62 -3.04 19.52
C ASN A 124 10.69 -2.70 18.48
N TYR A 125 11.21 -1.48 18.54
CA TYR A 125 12.34 -1.03 17.73
C TYR A 125 13.12 0.04 18.50
N ASP A 126 14.41 -0.21 18.74
CA ASP A 126 15.21 0.71 19.55
C ASP A 126 15.48 2.03 18.79
N MET A 127 14.76 3.09 19.17
CA MET A 127 14.88 4.43 18.63
C MET A 127 14.33 5.47 19.60
N VAL A 128 14.55 6.76 19.30
CA VAL A 128 14.03 7.89 20.10
C VAL A 128 12.63 8.35 19.67
N GLN A 129 12.18 7.93 18.49
CA GLN A 129 10.90 8.28 17.89
C GLN A 129 9.83 7.23 18.18
N SER A 130 8.58 7.56 17.84
CA SER A 130 7.46 6.62 17.71
C SER A 130 6.84 6.78 16.33
N GLU A 131 6.67 5.67 15.62
CA GLU A 131 5.93 5.60 14.36
C GLU A 131 4.54 5.04 14.63
N ILE A 132 3.50 5.81 14.34
CA ILE A 132 2.12 5.46 14.67
C ILE A 132 1.32 5.48 13.37
N ARG A 133 0.62 4.38 13.08
CA ARG A 133 -0.27 4.27 11.91
C ARG A 133 -1.65 3.82 12.34
N TRP A 134 -2.67 4.50 11.83
CA TRP A 134 -4.06 4.08 11.93
C TRP A 134 -4.38 3.26 10.70
N LEU A 135 -5.02 2.12 10.89
CA LEU A 135 -5.53 1.29 9.79
C LEU A 135 -6.97 0.90 10.05
N ARG A 136 -7.82 1.07 9.03
CA ARG A 136 -9.12 0.40 8.94
C ARG A 136 -9.35 -0.09 7.51
N ASN A 137 -9.68 -1.37 7.36
CA ASN A 137 -10.29 -1.89 6.15
C ASN A 137 -11.72 -1.38 6.01
N THR A 138 -12.10 -0.98 4.80
CA THR A 138 -13.43 -0.44 4.54
C THR A 138 -14.14 -1.26 3.45
N GLY A 139 -15.01 -0.64 2.66
CA GLY A 139 -15.80 -1.36 1.66
C GLY A 139 -14.97 -1.90 0.50
N LEU A 140 -15.61 -2.74 -0.32
CA LEU A 140 -15.08 -3.14 -1.63
C LEU A 140 -14.88 -1.92 -2.53
N TYR A 141 -13.95 -2.08 -3.48
CA TYR A 141 -13.73 -1.12 -4.55
C TYR A 141 -15.03 -0.75 -5.28
N ASN A 142 -15.21 0.55 -5.56
CA ASN A 142 -16.26 1.07 -6.42
C ASN A 142 -15.68 2.13 -7.37
N LYS A 143 -15.97 1.99 -8.66
CA LYS A 143 -15.49 2.90 -9.72
C LYS A 143 -15.89 4.37 -9.47
N THR A 144 -17.05 4.61 -8.87
CA THR A 144 -17.58 5.97 -8.65
C THR A 144 -16.99 6.70 -7.44
N ASP A 145 -16.18 6.01 -6.61
CA ASP A 145 -15.60 6.64 -5.41
C ASP A 145 -14.32 7.43 -5.74
N GLY A 146 -13.74 7.22 -6.93
CA GLY A 146 -12.41 7.70 -7.29
C GLY A 146 -12.22 9.21 -7.13
N ALA A 147 -13.13 10.01 -7.70
CA ALA A 147 -13.00 11.47 -7.67
C ALA A 147 -13.13 12.06 -6.26
N ASN A 148 -14.08 11.53 -5.46
CA ASN A 148 -14.24 11.95 -4.07
C ASN A 148 -13.01 11.59 -3.24
N ILE A 149 -12.47 10.38 -3.40
CA ILE A 149 -11.26 9.94 -2.70
C ILE A 149 -10.07 10.81 -3.07
N GLU A 150 -9.89 11.13 -4.35
CA GLU A 150 -8.74 11.93 -4.80
C GLU A 150 -8.78 13.35 -4.23
N VAL A 151 -9.93 14.03 -4.29
CA VAL A 151 -10.09 15.36 -3.69
C VAL A 151 -9.99 15.30 -2.17
N PHE A 152 -10.62 14.31 -1.52
CA PHE A 152 -10.52 14.10 -0.09
C PHE A 152 -9.06 13.93 0.33
N ASN A 153 -8.30 13.07 -0.35
CA ASN A 153 -6.90 12.84 -0.02
C ASN A 153 -6.07 14.11 -0.19
N ASN A 154 -6.20 14.83 -1.31
CA ASN A 154 -5.46 16.07 -1.56
C ASN A 154 -5.82 17.19 -0.56
N TYR A 155 -7.07 17.23 -0.10
CA TYR A 155 -7.53 18.22 0.88
C TYR A 155 -7.12 17.85 2.32
N PHE A 156 -7.43 16.62 2.72
CA PHE A 156 -7.40 16.22 4.12
C PHE A 156 -6.00 15.83 4.59
N GLY A 157 -5.28 14.98 3.85
CA GLY A 157 -4.01 14.44 4.36
C GLY A 157 -2.90 14.16 3.35
N GLY A 158 -3.05 14.63 2.11
CA GLY A 158 -2.07 14.51 1.03
C GLY A 158 -1.17 15.73 0.92
N GLY A 159 0.12 15.56 1.22
CA GLY A 159 1.13 16.61 1.04
C GLY A 159 1.06 17.75 2.05
N MET A 160 1.95 18.74 1.88
CA MET A 160 2.19 19.80 2.87
C MET A 160 1.02 20.80 3.02
N GLY A 161 0.21 20.96 1.98
CA GLY A 161 -0.95 21.87 2.00
C GLY A 161 -2.21 21.27 2.65
N SER A 162 -2.18 19.99 3.01
CA SER A 162 -3.34 19.29 3.57
C SER A 162 -3.65 19.68 5.01
N ILE A 163 -4.90 19.53 5.42
CA ILE A 163 -5.35 19.84 6.79
C ILE A 163 -4.51 19.11 7.84
N VAL A 164 -4.31 17.81 7.67
CA VAL A 164 -3.51 16.99 8.59
C VAL A 164 -2.09 17.51 8.74
N PHE A 165 -1.44 17.88 7.64
CA PHE A 165 -0.09 18.41 7.70
C PHE A 165 -0.04 19.77 8.39
N GLN A 166 -0.93 20.68 8.01
CA GLN A 166 -1.02 22.03 8.59
C GLN A 166 -1.34 21.98 10.10
N THR A 167 -2.21 21.08 10.53
CA THR A 167 -2.57 20.97 11.95
C THR A 167 -1.51 20.24 12.77
N ILE A 168 -1.11 19.03 12.36
CA ILE A 168 -0.22 18.18 13.17
C ILE A 168 1.21 18.69 13.16
N ARG A 169 1.72 19.11 12.00
CA ARG A 169 3.10 19.54 11.85
C ARG A 169 3.27 21.04 12.03
N GLU A 170 2.56 21.85 11.26
CA GLU A 170 2.80 23.30 11.25
C GLU A 170 2.23 24.00 12.50
N SER A 171 1.02 23.62 12.93
CA SER A 171 0.35 24.30 14.06
C SER A 171 0.73 23.71 15.43
N LYS A 172 0.73 22.38 15.56
CA LYS A 172 0.96 21.70 16.84
C LYS A 172 2.41 21.21 17.04
N ALA A 173 3.26 21.22 15.99
CA ALA A 173 4.66 20.76 16.04
C ALA A 173 4.83 19.36 16.69
N LEU A 174 3.90 18.44 16.38
CA LEU A 174 3.86 17.10 16.97
C LEU A 174 4.67 16.07 16.17
N ALA A 175 4.90 16.32 14.87
CA ALA A 175 5.39 15.29 13.95
C ALA A 175 6.53 15.78 13.04
N TYR A 176 7.39 14.86 12.63
CA TYR A 176 8.34 15.06 11.53
C TYR A 176 7.68 14.80 10.18
N SER A 177 6.81 13.78 10.13
CA SER A 177 6.04 13.36 8.96
C SER A 177 4.65 12.93 9.41
N THR A 178 3.65 13.26 8.60
CA THR A 178 2.25 12.95 8.87
C THR A 178 1.47 12.89 7.57
N PHE A 179 0.48 12.00 7.49
CA PHE A 179 -0.47 11.95 6.39
C PHE A 179 -1.75 11.24 6.81
N ALA A 180 -2.81 11.42 6.04
CA ALA A 180 -4.02 10.61 6.12
C ALA A 180 -4.62 10.42 4.73
N GLN A 181 -4.92 9.18 4.37
CA GLN A 181 -5.36 8.81 3.04
C GLN A 181 -6.38 7.68 3.09
N TYR A 182 -7.42 7.82 2.27
CA TYR A 182 -8.29 6.74 1.89
C TYR A 182 -7.70 6.06 0.65
N VAL A 183 -7.21 4.84 0.84
CA VAL A 183 -6.36 4.11 -0.12
C VAL A 183 -7.21 3.18 -0.97
N LYS A 184 -7.12 3.33 -2.29
CA LYS A 184 -7.73 2.43 -3.26
C LYS A 184 -6.94 1.12 -3.41
N PRO A 185 -7.61 -0.03 -3.60
CA PRO A 185 -6.93 -1.27 -3.94
C PRO A 185 -6.45 -1.27 -5.40
N ASP A 186 -5.64 -2.27 -5.74
CA ASP A 186 -5.13 -2.52 -7.10
C ASP A 186 -6.03 -3.42 -7.95
N LYS A 187 -7.14 -3.93 -7.39
CA LYS A 187 -8.12 -4.80 -8.06
C LYS A 187 -9.56 -4.51 -7.61
N ALA A 188 -10.52 -4.78 -8.47
CA ALA A 188 -11.94 -4.52 -8.21
C ALA A 188 -12.57 -5.42 -7.12
N ASP A 189 -11.98 -6.58 -6.85
CA ASP A 189 -12.44 -7.56 -5.85
C ASP A 189 -11.84 -7.31 -4.45
N LYS A 190 -11.09 -6.24 -4.28
CA LYS A 190 -10.38 -5.90 -3.03
C LYS A 190 -11.03 -4.72 -2.31
N GLN A 191 -10.69 -4.58 -1.03
CA GLN A 191 -11.22 -3.51 -0.17
C GLN A 191 -10.33 -2.27 -0.19
N TYR A 192 -10.97 -1.12 0.02
CA TYR A 192 -10.30 0.11 0.40
C TYR A 192 -9.72 0.02 1.81
N SER A 193 -8.87 0.97 2.16
CA SER A 193 -8.43 1.15 3.55
C SER A 193 -8.27 2.62 3.90
N MET A 194 -8.69 3.02 5.09
CA MET A 194 -8.30 4.30 5.66
C MET A 194 -6.98 4.13 6.39
N ILE A 195 -5.97 4.90 6.00
CA ILE A 195 -4.65 4.92 6.63
C ILE A 195 -4.34 6.33 7.09
N ALA A 196 -3.93 6.50 8.34
CA ALA A 196 -3.29 7.73 8.80
C ALA A 196 -1.97 7.40 9.46
N TYR A 197 -1.08 8.38 9.53
CA TYR A 197 0.25 8.16 10.07
C TYR A 197 0.79 9.42 10.70
N VAL A 198 1.49 9.24 11.83
CA VAL A 198 2.27 10.27 12.50
C VAL A 198 3.59 9.66 12.95
N GLY A 199 4.71 10.24 12.49
CA GLY A 199 6.04 10.00 13.03
C GLY A 199 6.44 11.12 13.97
N SER A 200 6.54 10.84 15.28
CA SER A 200 6.80 11.83 16.33
C SER A 200 7.96 11.41 17.23
N GLN A 201 8.38 12.30 18.14
CA GLN A 201 9.17 11.87 19.30
C GLN A 201 8.30 10.99 20.21
N ALA A 202 8.94 10.04 20.91
CA ALA A 202 8.22 9.05 21.73
C ALA A 202 7.44 9.69 22.90
N ASP A 203 7.96 10.75 23.49
CA ASP A 203 7.31 11.52 24.56
C ASP A 203 6.04 12.26 24.09
N LYS A 204 5.95 12.57 22.79
CA LYS A 204 4.80 13.23 22.15
C LYS A 204 3.75 12.26 21.59
N MET A 205 3.91 10.95 21.77
CA MET A 205 3.05 9.94 21.17
C MET A 205 1.57 10.15 21.52
N ASN A 206 1.25 10.39 22.80
CA ASN A 206 -0.13 10.59 23.25
C ASN A 206 -0.78 11.82 22.59
N ASP A 207 -0.06 12.95 22.52
CA ASP A 207 -0.56 14.18 21.89
C ASP A 207 -0.72 14.02 20.38
N ALA A 208 0.22 13.34 19.73
CA ALA A 208 0.15 12.98 18.31
C ALA A 208 -1.08 12.11 18.02
N VAL A 209 -1.35 11.12 18.86
CA VAL A 209 -2.54 10.25 18.72
C VAL A 209 -3.83 11.04 18.88
N ASN A 210 -3.91 11.87 19.92
CA ASN A 210 -5.08 12.70 20.17
C ASN A 210 -5.33 13.68 19.02
N GLY A 211 -4.28 14.33 18.52
CA GLY A 211 -4.39 15.27 17.40
C GLY A 211 -4.88 14.62 16.11
N MET A 212 -4.37 13.43 15.76
CA MET A 212 -4.85 12.71 14.57
C MET A 212 -6.28 12.20 14.77
N ASN A 213 -6.63 11.68 15.95
CA ASN A 213 -7.98 11.24 16.25
C ASN A 213 -9.02 12.36 16.14
N GLU A 214 -8.68 13.56 16.58
CA GLU A 214 -9.51 14.77 16.42
C GLU A 214 -9.84 15.00 14.93
N LEU A 215 -8.82 14.99 14.07
CA LEU A 215 -8.97 15.19 12.63
C LEU A 215 -9.71 14.04 11.92
N LEU A 216 -9.47 12.81 12.36
CA LEU A 216 -10.18 11.65 11.83
C LEU A 216 -11.67 11.69 12.20
N ASN A 217 -12.05 12.33 13.31
CA ASN A 217 -13.45 12.45 13.74
C ASN A 217 -14.13 13.73 13.25
N VAL A 218 -13.40 14.82 13.04
CA VAL A 218 -13.92 16.11 12.61
C VAL A 218 -13.08 16.61 11.43
N LEU A 219 -13.73 16.83 10.28
CA LEU A 219 -13.10 17.49 9.14
C LEU A 219 -13.17 19.02 9.31
N PRO A 220 -12.06 19.73 9.59
CA PRO A 220 -12.04 21.18 9.66
C PRO A 220 -12.38 21.77 8.28
N GLN A 221 -13.19 22.82 8.24
CA GLN A 221 -13.53 23.50 6.99
C GLN A 221 -12.50 24.61 6.68
N SER A 222 -12.06 24.64 5.43
CA SER A 222 -11.22 25.69 4.87
C SER A 222 -11.48 25.74 3.37
N ASP A 223 -12.30 26.70 2.92
CA ASP A 223 -12.73 26.81 1.52
C ASP A 223 -11.52 27.04 0.61
N LYS A 224 -10.58 27.90 1.02
CA LYS A 224 -9.33 28.15 0.28
C LYS A 224 -8.50 26.88 0.10
N SER A 225 -8.35 26.08 1.15
CA SER A 225 -7.60 24.82 1.08
C SER A 225 -8.33 23.80 0.21
N PHE A 226 -9.66 23.76 0.27
CA PHE A 226 -10.49 22.88 -0.56
C PHE A 226 -10.35 23.23 -2.05
N ASP A 227 -10.52 24.51 -2.40
CA ASP A 227 -10.38 24.99 -3.77
C ASP A 227 -8.99 24.70 -4.32
N GLY A 228 -7.95 24.94 -3.52
CA GLY A 228 -6.57 24.61 -3.87
C GLY A 228 -6.38 23.11 -4.13
N ALA A 229 -6.88 22.25 -3.24
CA ALA A 229 -6.79 20.80 -3.40
C ALA A 229 -7.51 20.31 -4.66
N LYS A 230 -8.75 20.75 -4.88
CA LYS A 230 -9.53 20.39 -6.07
C LYS A 230 -8.84 20.85 -7.36
N ASN A 231 -8.38 22.10 -7.40
CA ASN A 231 -7.68 22.66 -8.55
C ASN A 231 -6.35 21.95 -8.83
N ASN A 232 -5.63 21.52 -7.80
CA ASN A 232 -4.41 20.72 -7.96
C ASN A 232 -4.69 19.39 -8.65
N VAL A 233 -5.76 18.68 -8.27
CA VAL A 233 -6.14 17.41 -8.92
C VAL A 233 -6.51 17.63 -10.39
N ILE A 234 -7.33 18.64 -10.67
CA ILE A 234 -7.72 18.99 -12.05
C ILE A 234 -6.49 19.35 -12.88
N SER A 235 -5.64 20.23 -12.36
CA SER A 235 -4.43 20.68 -13.05
C SER A 235 -3.47 19.53 -13.30
N TYR A 236 -3.34 18.60 -12.35
CA TYR A 236 -2.56 17.39 -12.53
C TYR A 236 -3.10 16.55 -13.68
N LEU A 237 -4.41 16.29 -13.76
CA LEU A 237 -4.98 15.53 -14.87
C LEU A 237 -4.85 16.25 -16.23
N GLU A 238 -4.97 17.57 -16.25
CA GLU A 238 -4.87 18.38 -17.48
C GLU A 238 -3.44 18.51 -18.01
N SER A 239 -2.45 18.49 -17.12
CA SER A 239 -1.03 18.62 -17.47
C SER A 239 -0.32 17.28 -17.64
N ASN A 240 -0.75 16.25 -16.92
CA ASN A 240 -0.10 14.94 -16.97
C ASN A 240 -0.32 14.25 -18.31
N ARG A 241 0.73 13.62 -18.85
CA ARG A 241 0.69 12.89 -20.11
C ARG A 241 1.22 11.49 -19.88
N VAL A 242 0.41 10.50 -20.27
CA VAL A 242 0.90 9.13 -20.38
C VAL A 242 1.68 9.04 -21.67
N THR A 243 2.99 8.86 -21.55
CA THR A 243 3.89 8.84 -22.71
C THR A 243 4.50 7.47 -22.89
N LYS A 244 4.86 7.16 -24.13
CA LYS A 244 5.59 5.95 -24.50
C LYS A 244 4.88 4.67 -24.06
N ASP A 245 5.64 3.70 -23.59
CA ASP A 245 5.21 2.43 -23.03
C ASP A 245 4.45 2.56 -21.70
N GLY A 246 4.42 3.75 -21.10
CA GLY A 246 3.63 4.01 -19.90
C GLY A 246 2.14 3.67 -20.07
N VAL A 247 1.62 3.72 -21.29
CA VAL A 247 0.22 3.33 -21.62
C VAL A 247 -0.12 1.92 -21.15
N PHE A 248 0.83 0.98 -21.17
CA PHE A 248 0.58 -0.40 -20.75
C PHE A 248 0.36 -0.50 -19.24
N THR A 249 1.10 0.27 -18.45
CA THR A 249 0.93 0.31 -16.99
C THR A 249 -0.48 0.76 -16.62
N TYR A 250 -0.97 1.83 -17.27
CA TYR A 250 -2.33 2.32 -17.05
C TYR A 250 -3.37 1.31 -17.54
N TYR A 251 -3.20 0.76 -18.74
CA TYR A 251 -4.10 -0.24 -19.30
C TYR A 251 -4.27 -1.47 -18.39
N PHE A 252 -3.17 -2.05 -17.89
CA PHE A 252 -3.27 -3.23 -17.01
C PHE A 252 -3.80 -2.88 -15.62
N ALA A 253 -3.52 -1.68 -15.10
CA ALA A 253 -4.11 -1.21 -13.85
C ALA A 253 -5.63 -1.04 -13.99
N ASP A 254 -6.09 -0.42 -15.08
CA ASP A 254 -7.49 -0.21 -15.40
C ASP A 254 -8.22 -1.55 -15.60
N LYS A 255 -7.62 -2.50 -16.31
CA LYS A 255 -8.17 -3.86 -16.46
C LYS A 255 -8.37 -4.57 -15.13
N LYS A 256 -7.41 -4.45 -14.19
CA LYS A 256 -7.55 -5.04 -12.85
C LYS A 256 -8.69 -4.41 -12.03
N LEU A 257 -9.01 -3.14 -12.27
CA LEU A 257 -10.13 -2.42 -11.68
C LEU A 257 -11.44 -2.59 -12.49
N GLY A 258 -11.41 -3.39 -13.55
CA GLY A 258 -12.58 -3.73 -14.36
C GLY A 258 -12.94 -2.69 -15.41
N TYR A 259 -12.04 -1.76 -15.77
CA TYR A 259 -12.24 -0.84 -16.89
C TYR A 259 -11.76 -1.46 -18.21
N ASP A 260 -12.49 -1.14 -19.28
CA ASP A 260 -12.13 -1.42 -20.66
C ASP A 260 -11.71 -0.17 -21.45
N TYR A 261 -11.71 0.99 -20.78
CA TYR A 261 -11.20 2.28 -21.25
C TYR A 261 -10.34 2.95 -20.17
N ASP A 262 -9.81 4.14 -20.47
CA ASP A 262 -8.99 4.93 -19.55
C ASP A 262 -9.83 5.50 -18.39
N SER A 263 -9.59 5.02 -17.17
CA SER A 263 -10.34 5.43 -15.97
C SER A 263 -10.22 6.93 -15.65
N ARG A 264 -9.22 7.63 -16.20
CA ARG A 264 -9.02 9.06 -16.00
C ARG A 264 -10.10 9.91 -16.68
N ILE A 265 -10.78 9.37 -17.68
CA ILE A 265 -11.92 10.04 -18.35
C ILE A 265 -13.05 10.26 -17.34
N ASP A 266 -13.41 9.22 -16.60
CA ASP A 266 -14.46 9.30 -15.57
C ASP A 266 -14.03 10.23 -14.45
N MET A 267 -12.81 10.05 -13.94
CA MET A 267 -12.22 10.91 -12.91
C MET A 267 -12.35 12.39 -13.28
N TYR A 268 -11.93 12.78 -14.49
CA TYR A 268 -11.99 14.17 -14.94
C TYR A 268 -13.42 14.72 -15.02
N LYS A 269 -14.38 13.90 -15.47
CA LYS A 269 -15.81 14.25 -15.53
C LYS A 269 -16.40 14.42 -14.13
N GLU A 270 -16.06 13.53 -13.21
CA GLU A 270 -16.61 13.45 -11.86
C GLU A 270 -16.03 14.50 -10.90
N LEU A 271 -14.83 15.03 -11.17
CA LEU A 271 -14.21 16.07 -10.34
C LEU A 271 -14.98 17.41 -10.38
N LYS A 272 -15.57 17.76 -11.52
CA LYS A 272 -16.22 19.08 -11.71
C LYS A 272 -17.33 19.36 -10.69
N PRO A 273 -18.32 18.46 -10.45
CA PRO A 273 -19.41 18.72 -9.50
C PRO A 273 -19.02 18.63 -8.02
N ILE A 274 -17.82 18.16 -7.67
CA ILE A 274 -17.43 17.98 -6.25
C ILE A 274 -17.42 19.32 -5.52
N THR A 275 -18.12 19.37 -4.39
CA THR A 275 -18.17 20.51 -3.46
C THR A 275 -17.55 20.13 -2.13
N PHE A 276 -17.25 21.12 -1.28
CA PHE A 276 -16.80 20.84 0.09
C PHE A 276 -17.79 19.95 0.85
N THR A 277 -19.09 20.19 0.69
CA THR A 277 -20.15 19.34 1.27
C THR A 277 -20.01 17.88 0.86
N THR A 278 -19.69 17.61 -0.42
CA THR A 278 -19.47 16.24 -0.91
C THR A 278 -18.32 15.55 -0.15
N ILE A 279 -17.23 16.27 0.09
CA ILE A 279 -16.05 15.75 0.81
C ILE A 279 -16.31 15.62 2.30
N LYS A 280 -17.07 16.54 2.89
CA LYS A 280 -17.52 16.45 4.28
C LYS A 280 -18.42 15.24 4.50
N ASP A 281 -19.35 14.99 3.60
CA ASP A 281 -20.24 13.82 3.66
C ASP A 281 -19.45 12.53 3.49
N PHE A 282 -18.48 12.50 2.57
CA PHE A 282 -17.55 11.38 2.44
C PHE A 282 -16.80 11.11 3.75
N HIS A 283 -16.21 12.13 4.38
CA HIS A 283 -15.51 11.98 5.66
C HIS A 283 -16.44 11.48 6.77
N ASN A 284 -17.62 12.08 6.92
CA ASN A 284 -18.61 11.68 7.93
C ASN A 284 -19.03 10.21 7.78
N GLN A 285 -19.26 9.76 6.55
CA GLN A 285 -19.74 8.40 6.28
C GLN A 285 -18.61 7.37 6.36
N LYS A 286 -17.44 7.68 5.81
CA LYS A 286 -16.37 6.71 5.55
C LYS A 286 -15.21 6.78 6.54
N VAL A 287 -15.05 7.87 7.28
CA VAL A 287 -13.86 8.17 8.10
C VAL A 287 -14.21 8.40 9.58
N ALA A 288 -15.14 9.31 9.85
CA ALA A 288 -15.44 9.83 11.19
C ALA A 288 -16.06 8.81 12.15
N ASN A 289 -15.67 8.89 13.43
CA ASN A 289 -16.27 8.13 14.53
C ASN A 289 -16.27 6.61 14.29
N LYS A 290 -15.22 6.13 13.62
CA LYS A 290 -15.02 4.71 13.32
C LYS A 290 -13.81 4.18 14.10
N PRO A 291 -13.83 2.91 14.51
CA PRO A 291 -12.67 2.28 15.12
C PRO A 291 -11.50 2.14 14.14
N TYR A 292 -10.29 2.13 14.70
CA TYR A 292 -9.03 1.91 13.99
C TYR A 292 -8.15 0.91 14.73
N THR A 293 -7.35 0.15 13.99
CA THR A 293 -6.18 -0.52 14.56
C THR A 293 -5.00 0.43 14.53
N TYR A 294 -4.40 0.68 15.68
CA TYR A 294 -3.20 1.49 15.86
C TYR A 294 -1.99 0.57 15.75
N LEU A 295 -1.09 0.90 14.85
CA LEU A 295 0.15 0.16 14.60
C LEU A 295 1.28 1.04 15.11
N ILE A 296 2.00 0.55 16.11
CA ILE A 296 3.03 1.32 16.80
C ILE A 296 4.37 0.61 16.66
N VAL A 297 5.32 1.30 16.07
CA VAL A 297 6.74 0.90 16.09
C VAL A 297 7.47 1.93 16.94
N ALA A 298 7.97 1.50 18.10
CA ALA A 298 8.69 2.35 19.05
C ALA A 298 9.58 1.53 19.98
N SER A 299 10.46 2.21 20.72
CA SER A 299 11.24 1.57 21.78
C SER A 299 10.36 1.37 23.01
N ASP A 300 10.25 0.13 23.49
CA ASP A 300 9.58 -0.23 24.75
C ASP A 300 10.23 0.44 25.99
N LYS A 301 11.47 0.92 25.85
CA LYS A 301 12.17 1.73 26.86
C LYS A 301 11.65 3.17 26.93
N LYS A 302 10.93 3.64 25.91
CA LYS A 302 10.48 5.05 25.78
C LYS A 302 8.97 5.20 25.70
N VAL A 303 8.28 4.20 25.17
CA VAL A 303 6.82 4.15 25.11
C VAL A 303 6.34 3.06 26.07
N LYS A 304 5.57 3.46 27.08
CA LYS A 304 5.06 2.55 28.08
C LYS A 304 3.81 1.81 27.59
N GLN A 305 3.63 0.59 28.06
CA GLN A 305 2.44 -0.20 27.71
C GLN A 305 1.14 0.47 28.18
N GLU A 306 1.17 1.14 29.33
CA GLU A 306 0.02 1.86 29.88
C GLU A 306 -0.42 3.04 28.99
N ASP A 307 0.52 3.67 28.27
CA ASP A 307 0.20 4.71 27.30
C ASP A 307 -0.51 4.12 26.08
N MET A 308 -0.03 3.00 25.56
CA MET A 308 -0.66 2.31 24.43
C MET A 308 -2.04 1.76 24.77
N GLN A 309 -2.25 1.28 26.00
CA GLN A 309 -3.54 0.77 26.47
C GLN A 309 -4.66 1.82 26.44
N LYS A 310 -4.33 3.11 26.49
CA LYS A 310 -5.30 4.21 26.33
C LYS A 310 -5.96 4.21 24.95
N PHE A 311 -5.30 3.63 23.94
CA PHE A 311 -5.80 3.60 22.56
C PHE A 311 -6.60 2.35 22.24
N GLY A 312 -6.42 1.26 23.00
CA GLY A 312 -7.13 0.00 22.83
C GLY A 312 -6.35 -1.19 23.40
N ALA A 313 -6.89 -2.40 23.22
CA ALA A 313 -6.21 -3.62 23.66
C ALA A 313 -4.88 -3.81 22.91
N VAL A 314 -3.78 -3.96 23.65
CA VAL A 314 -2.41 -4.05 23.11
C VAL A 314 -2.01 -5.50 22.86
N THR A 315 -1.54 -5.79 21.64
CA THR A 315 -0.85 -7.05 21.29
C THR A 315 0.54 -6.73 20.78
N THR A 316 1.56 -7.24 21.45
CA THR A 316 2.96 -7.14 20.99
C THR A 316 3.26 -8.27 20.02
N LEU A 317 3.78 -7.93 18.84
CA LEU A 317 4.14 -8.88 17.79
C LEU A 317 5.67 -8.97 17.67
N THR A 318 6.18 -10.19 17.59
CA THR A 318 7.59 -10.47 17.30
C THR A 318 7.90 -10.22 15.82
N LEU A 319 9.17 -9.98 15.50
CA LEU A 319 9.59 -9.80 14.11
C LEU A 319 9.36 -11.09 13.31
N GLU A 320 9.56 -12.25 13.92
CA GLU A 320 9.32 -13.56 13.31
C GLU A 320 7.84 -13.73 12.90
N GLN A 321 6.90 -13.31 13.75
CA GLN A 321 5.46 -13.33 13.42
C GLN A 321 5.13 -12.39 12.25
N LEU A 322 5.77 -11.22 12.19
CA LEU A 322 5.52 -10.23 11.13
C LEU A 322 6.11 -10.65 9.79
N PHE A 323 7.34 -11.15 9.78
CA PHE A 323 8.09 -11.46 8.55
C PHE A 323 7.87 -12.90 8.04
N GLY A 324 7.50 -13.84 8.92
CA GLY A 324 7.33 -15.24 8.58
C GLY A 324 8.63 -16.03 8.42
N TYR A 325 9.78 -15.49 8.87
CA TYR A 325 11.09 -16.13 8.82
C TYR A 325 12.03 -15.68 9.93
#